data_AF-A0A1S2LEK1-F1
#
_entry.id   AF-A0A1S2LEK1-F1
#
_cell.length_a   1.000
_cell.length_b   1.000
_cell.length_c   1.000
_cell.angle_alpha   90.00
_cell.angle_beta   90.00
_cell.angle_gamma   90.00
#
_symmetry.space_group_name_H-M   'P 1'
#
loop_
_entity.id
_entity.type
_entity.pdbx_description
1 polymer ?
#
loop_
_entity_poly.entity_id
_entity_poly.type
_entity_poly.pdbx_seq_one_letter_code
_entity_poly.pdbx_strand_id
1 'polypeptide(L)'
;MKRRLKKKFENRYNILKEAERQNHKRKGNRCIQYELLPIGEADKNAMLNDEITPDYPKATHWLLDVYYWKLNNIYQIRVFPCTKFGGSPTKSPVRMIFSSENMFEKVVEDMKKDKFWDADY
;
A
#
# COMPACT_ATOMS: atom_id res chain seq x y z
N MET A 1 21.27 -18.14 -13.98
CA MET A 1 20.99 -18.00 -12.51
C MET A 1 20.87 -16.55 -12.00
N LYS A 2 21.62 -15.56 -12.51
CA LYS A 2 21.66 -14.18 -11.96
C LYS A 2 20.31 -13.40 -11.94
N ARG A 3 19.43 -13.60 -12.92
CA ARG A 3 18.12 -12.90 -12.99
C ARG A 3 17.20 -13.16 -11.80
N ARG A 4 17.20 -14.40 -11.27
CA ARG A 4 16.39 -14.78 -10.09
C ARG A 4 16.90 -14.10 -8.81
N LEU A 5 18.21 -13.93 -8.66
CA LEU A 5 18.82 -13.23 -7.53
C LEU A 5 18.47 -11.74 -7.57
N LYS A 6 18.62 -11.09 -8.73
CA LYS A 6 18.25 -9.66 -8.90
C LYS A 6 16.77 -9.40 -8.55
N LYS A 7 15.86 -10.26 -9.02
CA LYS A 7 14.42 -10.20 -8.68
C LYS A 7 14.13 -10.36 -7.17
N LYS A 8 14.91 -11.17 -6.45
CA LYS A 8 14.77 -11.33 -4.99
C LYS A 8 15.23 -10.10 -4.22
N PHE A 9 16.25 -9.39 -4.69
CA PHE A 9 16.69 -8.14 -4.09
C PHE A 9 15.67 -7.01 -4.29
N GLU A 10 15.05 -6.94 -5.47
CA GLU A 10 14.07 -5.89 -5.81
C GLU A 10 12.69 -6.09 -5.14
N ASN A 11 12.29 -7.32 -4.83
CA ASN A 11 11.03 -7.63 -4.13
C ASN A 11 11.30 -8.35 -2.81
N ARG A 12 12.02 -7.66 -1.91
CA ARG A 12 12.47 -8.21 -0.64
C ARG A 12 11.31 -8.54 0.31
N TYR A 13 10.24 -7.76 0.26
CA TYR A 13 9.08 -7.88 1.15
C TYR A 13 7.85 -8.33 0.37
N ASN A 14 6.95 -9.05 1.04
CA ASN A 14 5.64 -9.40 0.51
C ASN A 14 4.56 -8.81 1.43
N ILE A 15 4.11 -7.62 1.09
CA ILE A 15 3.19 -6.82 1.92
C ILE A 15 1.78 -7.43 1.88
N LEU A 16 1.36 -8.03 0.77
CA LEU A 16 0.07 -8.72 0.67
C LEU A 16 -0.03 -9.86 1.69
N LYS A 17 0.98 -10.74 1.72
CA LYS A 17 1.04 -11.82 2.72
C LYS A 17 1.12 -11.30 4.14
N GLU A 18 1.75 -10.15 4.35
CA GLU A 18 1.76 -9.51 5.65
C GLU A 18 0.35 -9.03 6.04
N ALA A 19 -0.34 -8.31 5.17
CA ALA A 19 -1.71 -7.84 5.39
C ALA A 19 -2.68 -9.01 5.66
N GLU A 20 -2.62 -10.09 4.87
CA GLU A 20 -3.37 -11.34 5.08
C GLU A 20 -3.14 -11.92 6.49
N ARG A 21 -1.87 -12.05 6.88
CA ARG A 21 -1.49 -12.56 8.21
C ARG A 21 -2.01 -11.66 9.32
N GLN A 22 -1.90 -10.34 9.15
CA GLN A 22 -2.35 -9.36 10.14
C GLN A 22 -3.88 -9.36 10.26
N ASN A 23 -4.61 -9.57 9.16
CA ASN A 23 -6.07 -9.67 9.18
C ASN A 23 -6.54 -10.91 9.95
N HIS A 24 -5.82 -12.03 9.86
CA HIS A 24 -6.17 -13.25 10.59
C HIS A 24 -5.73 -13.28 12.07
N LYS A 25 -5.05 -12.24 12.57
CA LYS A 25 -4.61 -12.20 13.97
C LYS A 25 -5.79 -12.12 14.93
N ARG A 26 -5.70 -12.87 16.04
CA ARG A 26 -6.67 -12.85 17.15
C ARG A 26 -6.35 -11.80 18.23
N LYS A 27 -5.10 -11.36 18.34
CA LYS A 27 -4.60 -10.43 19.39
C LYS A 27 -3.61 -9.43 18.81
N GLY A 28 -3.54 -8.24 19.41
CA GLY A 28 -2.66 -7.14 18.99
C GLY A 28 -3.28 -6.24 17.91
N ASN A 29 -2.47 -5.36 17.32
CA ASN A 29 -2.89 -4.52 16.20
C ASN A 29 -3.25 -5.40 15.00
N ARG A 30 -4.50 -5.33 14.58
CA ARG A 30 -5.09 -6.15 13.51
C ARG A 30 -5.38 -5.26 12.31
N CYS A 31 -5.04 -5.77 11.12
CA CYS A 31 -5.52 -5.21 9.86
C CYS A 31 -7.02 -5.49 9.77
N ILE A 32 -7.85 -4.45 9.68
CA ILE A 32 -9.30 -4.59 9.57
C ILE A 32 -9.67 -5.06 8.17
N GLN A 33 -9.09 -4.41 7.16
CA GLN A 33 -9.36 -4.66 5.75
C GLN A 33 -8.12 -4.31 4.93
N TYR A 34 -7.97 -4.97 3.79
CA TYR A 34 -6.97 -4.65 2.79
C TYR A 34 -7.54 -4.85 1.39
N GLU A 35 -6.97 -4.16 0.41
CA GLU A 35 -7.36 -4.25 -0.99
C GLU A 35 -6.10 -4.20 -1.87
N LEU A 36 -6.12 -4.93 -2.99
CA LEU A 36 -5.05 -4.91 -3.98
C LEU A 36 -5.64 -4.43 -5.32
N LEU A 37 -5.18 -3.28 -5.81
CA LEU A 37 -5.70 -2.62 -7.01
C LEU A 37 -4.58 -2.40 -8.03
N PRO A 38 -4.83 -2.46 -9.34
CA PRO A 38 -3.85 -2.01 -10.32
C PRO A 38 -3.59 -0.50 -10.14
N ILE A 39 -2.35 -0.06 -10.37
CA ILE A 39 -2.01 1.38 -10.42
C ILE A 39 -2.51 1.94 -11.75
N GLY A 40 -3.26 3.04 -11.69
CA GLY A 40 -3.66 3.78 -12.88
C GLY A 40 -2.48 4.53 -13.54
N GLU A 41 -2.71 5.09 -14.72
CA GLU A 41 -1.62 5.70 -15.49
C GLU A 41 -1.20 7.05 -14.89
N ALA A 42 -2.16 7.87 -14.47
CA ALA A 42 -1.90 9.17 -13.85
C ALA A 42 -1.18 9.00 -12.52
N ASP A 43 -1.69 8.13 -11.63
CA ASP A 43 -1.07 7.84 -10.34
C ASP A 43 0.35 7.29 -10.50
N LYS A 44 0.59 6.46 -11.52
CA LYS A 44 1.93 5.92 -11.81
C LYS A 44 2.89 7.01 -12.27
N ASN A 45 2.46 7.89 -13.16
CA ASN A 45 3.28 9.00 -13.65
C ASN A 45 3.62 9.97 -12.52
N ALA A 46 2.64 10.28 -11.66
CA ALA A 46 2.83 11.15 -10.51
C ALA A 46 3.82 10.54 -9.50
N MET A 47 3.71 9.25 -9.20
CA MET A 47 4.67 8.53 -8.35
C MET A 47 6.09 8.52 -8.92
N LEU A 48 6.26 8.40 -10.25
CA LEU A 48 7.58 8.42 -10.89
C LEU A 48 8.23 9.81 -10.90
N ASN A 49 7.41 10.87 -10.90
CA ASN A 49 7.87 12.26 -10.88
C ASN A 49 8.10 12.77 -9.44
N ASP A 50 7.66 12.03 -8.42
CA ASP A 50 7.90 12.38 -7.03
C ASP A 50 9.35 12.07 -6.64
N GLU A 51 10.15 13.13 -6.48
CA GLU A 51 11.58 13.04 -6.10
C GLU A 51 11.80 12.50 -4.67
N ILE A 52 10.74 12.45 -3.85
CA ILE A 52 10.80 12.01 -2.45
C ILE A 52 10.54 10.51 -2.32
N THR A 53 9.69 9.95 -3.18
CA THR A 53 9.29 8.56 -3.09
C THR A 53 10.43 7.64 -3.57
N PRO A 54 10.80 6.59 -2.81
CA PRO A 54 11.81 5.63 -3.24
C PRO A 54 11.45 5.01 -4.60
N ASP A 55 12.44 4.64 -5.40
CA ASP A 55 12.17 4.08 -6.72
C ASP A 55 11.49 2.70 -6.61
N TYR A 56 10.30 2.59 -7.22
CA TYR A 56 9.51 1.34 -7.32
C TYR A 56 9.38 0.89 -8.79
N PRO A 57 10.48 0.47 -9.44
CA PRO A 57 10.53 0.28 -10.89
C PRO A 57 9.63 -0.86 -11.41
N LYS A 58 9.06 -1.66 -10.51
CA LYS A 58 8.21 -2.82 -10.82
C LYS A 58 6.83 -2.74 -10.17
N ALA A 59 6.48 -1.60 -9.56
CA ALA A 59 5.16 -1.42 -9.03
C ALA A 59 4.13 -1.42 -10.16
N THR A 60 3.13 -2.28 -10.00
CA THR A 60 1.99 -2.38 -10.92
C THR A 60 0.66 -2.34 -10.18
N HIS A 61 0.68 -2.51 -8.86
CA HIS A 61 -0.50 -2.54 -8.01
C HIS A 61 -0.27 -1.68 -6.76
N TRP A 62 -1.35 -1.08 -6.28
CA TRP A 62 -1.46 -0.55 -4.93
C TRP A 62 -1.95 -1.66 -4.00
N LEU A 63 -1.27 -1.83 -2.87
CA LEU A 63 -1.84 -2.53 -1.73
C LEU A 63 -2.22 -1.47 -0.69
N LEU A 64 -3.49 -1.48 -0.28
CA LEU A 64 -3.98 -0.69 0.83
C LEU A 64 -4.29 -1.62 2.00
N ASP A 65 -3.98 -1.18 3.20
CA ASP A 65 -4.49 -1.80 4.41
C ASP A 65 -4.91 -0.76 5.45
N VAL A 66 -5.86 -1.14 6.32
CA VAL A 66 -6.38 -0.25 7.37
C VAL A 66 -6.28 -0.88 8.75
N TYR A 67 -5.86 -0.08 9.73
CA TYR A 67 -5.76 -0.43 11.14
C TYR A 67 -6.53 0.57 11.97
N TYR A 68 -7.04 0.14 13.12
CA TYR A 68 -7.67 1.01 14.10
C TYR A 68 -6.84 1.07 15.39
N TRP A 69 -6.40 2.28 15.73
CA TRP A 69 -5.61 2.57 16.91
C TRP A 69 -6.52 2.97 18.07
N LYS A 70 -6.94 1.98 18.85
CA LYS A 70 -7.87 2.16 19.98
C LYS A 70 -7.50 3.27 20.96
N LEU A 71 -6.21 3.43 21.26
CA LEU A 71 -5.75 4.43 22.24
C LEU A 71 -6.04 5.86 21.79
N ASN A 72 -5.97 6.13 20.48
CA ASN A 72 -6.13 7.46 19.92
C ASN A 72 -7.47 7.64 19.20
N ASN A 73 -8.29 6.58 19.10
CA ASN A 73 -9.52 6.54 18.32
C ASN A 73 -9.30 6.99 16.85
N ILE A 74 -8.24 6.47 16.21
CA ILE A 74 -7.84 6.84 14.85
C ILE A 74 -7.72 5.61 13.97
N TYR A 75 -8.23 5.72 12.74
CA TYR A 75 -7.95 4.82 11.63
C TYR A 75 -6.66 5.24 10.94
N GLN A 76 -5.79 4.27 10.69
CA GLN A 76 -4.59 4.43 9.89
C GLN A 76 -4.74 3.59 8.63
N ILE A 77 -4.81 4.25 7.48
CA ILE A 77 -4.75 3.61 6.17
C ILE A 77 -3.32 3.74 5.66
N ARG A 78 -2.74 2.64 5.18
CA ARG A 78 -1.38 2.62 4.64
C ARG A 78 -1.42 2.16 3.20
N VAL A 79 -0.70 2.85 2.34
CA VAL A 79 -0.65 2.59 0.91
C VAL A 79 0.76 2.19 0.50
N PHE A 80 0.86 1.06 -0.20
CA PHE A 80 2.11 0.49 -0.66
C PHE A 80 2.07 0.26 -2.17
N PRO A 81 3.05 0.76 -2.93
CA PRO A 81 3.28 0.29 -4.28
C PRO A 81 3.92 -1.10 -4.23
N CYS A 82 3.35 -2.01 -5.00
CA CYS A 82 3.81 -3.37 -5.08
C CYS A 82 3.56 -3.99 -6.47
N THR A 83 4.08 -5.19 -6.66
CA THR A 83 3.70 -6.04 -7.79
C THR A 83 2.31 -6.65 -7.57
N LYS A 84 1.72 -7.21 -8.63
CA LYS A 84 0.47 -8.00 -8.57
C LYS A 84 0.42 -9.16 -7.57
N PHE A 85 1.55 -9.51 -6.95
CA PHE A 85 1.66 -10.56 -5.95
C PHE A 85 2.07 -10.02 -4.55
N GLY A 86 1.97 -8.70 -4.36
CA GLY A 86 2.33 -8.02 -3.11
C GLY A 86 3.82 -7.82 -2.87
N GLY A 87 4.67 -8.15 -3.84
CA GLY A 87 6.12 -7.96 -3.73
C GLY A 87 6.51 -6.48 -3.78
N SER A 88 7.31 -6.01 -2.83
CA SER A 88 7.79 -4.63 -2.74
C SER A 88 9.26 -4.58 -2.29
N PRO A 89 10.07 -3.59 -2.73
CA PRO A 89 11.45 -3.42 -2.28
C PRO A 89 11.56 -3.01 -0.81
N THR A 90 10.53 -2.36 -0.26
CA THR A 90 10.47 -1.88 1.12
C THR A 90 9.19 -2.33 1.81
N LYS A 91 9.21 -2.30 3.15
CA LYS A 91 8.07 -2.52 4.03
C LYS A 91 7.39 -1.21 4.47
N SER A 92 7.92 -0.07 4.02
CA SER A 92 7.38 1.25 4.35
C SER A 92 6.31 1.64 3.34
N PRO A 93 5.16 2.17 3.79
CA PRO A 93 4.17 2.72 2.89
C PRO A 93 4.69 4.01 2.27
N VAL A 94 4.21 4.33 1.06
CA VAL A 94 4.49 5.65 0.43
C VAL A 94 3.61 6.74 1.01
N ARG A 95 2.39 6.38 1.46
CA ARG A 95 1.48 7.31 2.12
C ARG A 95 0.79 6.63 3.29
N MET A 96 0.66 7.37 4.38
CA MET A 96 -0.15 6.99 5.53
C MET A 96 -1.19 8.07 5.75
N ILE A 97 -2.45 7.66 5.83
CA ILE A 97 -3.60 8.54 6.05
C ILE A 97 -4.12 8.22 7.45
N PHE A 98 -4.25 9.26 8.28
CA PHE A 98 -4.77 9.17 9.63
C PHE A 98 -6.08 9.93 9.72
N SER A 99 -7.16 9.28 10.14
CA SER A 99 -8.47 9.91 10.27
C SER A 99 -9.24 9.35 11.45
N SER A 100 -10.11 10.17 12.04
CA SER A 100 -11.08 9.71 13.05
C SER A 100 -12.13 8.77 12.45
N GLU A 101 -12.35 8.85 11.14
CA GLU A 101 -13.31 8.04 10.40
C GLU A 101 -12.61 7.01 9.52
N ASN A 102 -13.29 5.89 9.26
CA ASN A 102 -12.75 4.87 8.37
C ASN A 102 -12.90 5.30 6.89
N MET A 103 -11.89 5.98 6.34
CA MET A 103 -11.90 6.44 4.95
C MET A 103 -11.51 5.36 3.92
N PHE A 104 -11.37 4.10 4.32
CA PHE A 104 -10.80 3.04 3.48
C PHE A 104 -11.51 2.90 2.12
N GLU A 105 -12.85 2.84 2.12
CA GLU A 105 -13.63 2.68 0.89
C GLU A 105 -13.49 3.89 -0.04
N LYS A 106 -13.46 5.10 0.52
CA LYS A 106 -13.23 6.33 -0.24
C LYS A 106 -11.87 6.29 -0.95
N VAL A 107 -10.79 5.94 -0.24
CA VAL A 107 -9.45 5.85 -0.83
C VAL A 107 -9.40 4.77 -1.93
N VAL A 108 -10.07 3.63 -1.72
CA VAL A 108 -10.20 2.57 -2.74
C VAL A 108 -10.92 3.07 -3.98
N GLU A 109 -11.99 3.83 -3.83
CA GLU A 109 -12.70 4.42 -4.97
C GLU A 109 -11.87 5.46 -5.73
N ASP A 110 -11.14 6.30 -5.01
CA ASP A 110 -10.28 7.32 -5.61
C ASP A 110 -9.12 6.67 -6.39
N MET A 111 -8.55 5.57 -5.89
CA MET A 111 -7.58 4.76 -6.63
C MET A 111 -8.18 4.11 -7.89
N LYS A 112 -9.42 3.60 -7.79
CA LYS A 112 -10.11 3.04 -8.97
C LYS A 112 -10.39 4.08 -10.04
N LYS A 113 -10.46 5.36 -9.65
CA LYS A 113 -10.63 6.51 -10.55
C LYS A 113 -9.30 7.13 -11.02
N ASP A 114 -8.15 6.55 -10.63
CA ASP A 114 -6.81 7.06 -10.95
C ASP A 114 -6.58 8.49 -10.43
N LYS A 115 -7.04 8.74 -9.19
CA LYS A 115 -6.97 10.05 -8.52
C LYS A 115 -6.34 9.99 -7.13
N PHE A 116 -5.64 8.90 -6.82
CA PHE A 116 -5.09 8.75 -5.47
C PHE A 116 -3.99 9.75 -5.17
N TRP A 117 -3.14 10.04 -6.15
CA TRP A 117 -2.01 10.94 -5.97
C TRP A 117 -2.45 12.41 -5.85
N ASP A 118 -3.54 12.78 -6.51
CA ASP A 118 -4.10 14.14 -6.52
C ASP A 118 -5.07 14.42 -5.35
N ALA A 119 -5.51 13.38 -4.65
CA ALA A 119 -6.49 13.51 -3.58
C ALA A 119 -5.86 13.99 -2.26
N ASP A 120 -6.56 14.93 -1.62
CA ASP A 120 -6.29 15.39 -0.25
C ASP A 120 -7.04 14.50 0.74
N TYR A 121 -6.29 13.91 1.68
CA TYR A 121 -6.76 13.01 2.72
C TYR A 121 -6.26 13.42 4.10
#